data_AF-A0A920TFL6-F1
#
_entry.id   AF-A0A920TFL6-F1
#
_cell.length_a   1.000
_cell.length_b   1.000
_cell.length_c   1.000
_cell.angle_alpha   90.00
_cell.angle_beta   90.00
_cell.angle_gamma   90.00
#
_symmetry.space_group_name_H-M   'P 1'
#
loop_
_entity.id
_entity.type
_entity.pdbx_description
1 polymer ?
#
loop_
_entity_poly.entity_id
_entity_poly.type
_entity_poly.pdbx_seq_one_letter_code
_entity_poly.pdbx_strand_id
1 'polypeptide(L)'
;MIEVNIDSIRVSLMSQHRVAILKNDDSDRYLPIWIGPCEADAITVELQDMEMARPLTHDILAKTITDLGGEISHVIIKDLRNDVFYAHIMMIKMEHNSR
;
A
#
# COMPACT_ATOMS: atom_id res chain seq x y z
N MET A 1 -5.29 9.72 13.81
CA MET A 1 -5.06 9.33 12.41
C MET A 1 -6.42 9.04 11.81
N ILE A 2 -6.59 9.24 10.51
CA ILE A 2 -7.83 8.89 9.81
C ILE A 2 -7.55 7.57 9.11
N GLU A 3 -8.35 6.55 9.39
CA GLU A 3 -8.27 5.28 8.70
C GLU A 3 -8.84 5.43 7.30
N VAL A 4 -8.15 4.87 6.32
CA VAL A 4 -8.51 4.97 4.91
C VAL A 4 -8.20 3.66 4.22
N ASN A 5 -9.05 3.32 3.26
CA ASN A 5 -8.91 2.16 2.38
C ASN A 5 -8.66 2.61 0.95
N ILE A 6 -8.03 1.75 0.14
CA ILE A 6 -7.88 1.99 -1.29
C ILE A 6 -9.25 1.75 -1.94
N ASP A 7 -9.89 2.81 -2.40
CA ASP A 7 -11.19 2.77 -3.09
C ASP A 7 -11.02 2.34 -4.55
N SER A 8 -10.06 2.94 -5.26
CA SER A 8 -9.84 2.65 -6.68
C SER A 8 -8.48 3.11 -7.19
N ILE A 9 -7.98 2.43 -8.23
CA ILE A 9 -6.86 2.88 -9.07
C ILE A 9 -7.44 3.42 -10.37
N ARG A 10 -7.23 4.70 -10.66
CA ARG A 10 -7.73 5.34 -11.89
C ARG A 10 -6.59 5.61 -12.86
N VAL A 11 -6.89 5.44 -14.14
CA VAL A 11 -5.95 5.60 -15.24
C VAL A 11 -6.40 6.72 -16.17
N SER A 12 -5.55 7.71 -16.38
CA SER A 12 -5.78 8.71 -17.42
C SER A 12 -5.42 8.13 -18.79
N LEU A 13 -6.40 8.06 -19.68
CA LEU A 13 -6.20 7.60 -21.07
C LEU A 13 -5.37 8.58 -21.91
N MET A 14 -5.31 9.85 -21.50
CA MET A 14 -4.61 10.92 -22.24
C MET A 14 -3.15 11.07 -21.82
N SER A 15 -2.85 10.91 -20.54
CA SER A 15 -1.51 11.18 -19.98
C SER A 15 -0.81 9.95 -19.43
N GLN A 16 -1.46 8.78 -19.44
CA GLN A 16 -1.00 7.54 -18.77
C GLN A 16 -0.71 7.71 -17.26
N HIS A 17 -1.03 8.85 -16.67
CA HIS A 17 -0.88 9.04 -15.23
C HIS A 17 -1.83 8.09 -14.49
N ARG A 18 -1.32 7.53 -13.39
CA ARG A 18 -2.07 6.65 -12.50
C ARG A 18 -2.31 7.36 -11.18
N VAL A 19 -3.51 7.25 -10.65
CA VAL A 19 -3.88 7.83 -9.36
C VAL A 19 -4.55 6.78 -8.49
N ALA A 20 -4.03 6.60 -7.29
CA ALA A 20 -4.68 5.84 -6.24
C ALA A 20 -5.61 6.75 -5.46
N ILE A 21 -6.86 6.33 -5.30
CA ILE A 21 -7.87 7.04 -4.54
C ILE A 21 -8.02 6.33 -3.19
N LEU A 22 -7.66 7.02 -2.12
CA LEU A 22 -7.94 6.57 -0.76
C LEU A 22 -9.24 7.19 -0.27
N LYS A 23 -10.07 6.40 0.40
CA LYS A 23 -11.35 6.83 0.97
C LYS A 23 -11.41 6.50 2.45
N ASN A 24 -11.95 7.43 3.24
CA ASN A 24 -12.34 7.15 4.62
C ASN A 24 -13.75 6.55 4.63
N ASP A 25 -13.97 5.44 5.32
CA ASP A 25 -15.29 4.79 5.35
C ASP A 25 -16.34 5.62 6.12
N ASP A 26 -15.91 6.42 7.09
CA ASP A 26 -16.79 7.24 7.93
C ASP A 26 -17.16 8.60 7.31
N SER A 27 -16.57 8.96 6.16
CA SER A 27 -16.80 10.27 5.53
C SER A 27 -16.58 10.25 4.02
N ASP A 28 -17.28 11.08 3.25
CA ASP A 28 -17.02 11.27 1.81
C ASP A 28 -15.75 12.10 1.53
N ARG A 29 -14.66 11.79 2.24
CA ARG A 29 -13.34 12.38 2.04
C ARG A 29 -12.48 11.44 1.22
N TYR A 30 -11.87 12.00 0.19
CA TYR A 30 -11.00 11.30 -0.73
C TYR A 30 -9.61 11.93 -0.72
N LEU A 31 -8.58 11.08 -0.76
CA LEU A 31 -7.19 11.50 -0.91
C LEU A 31 -6.60 10.86 -2.18
N PRO A 32 -6.42 11.64 -3.26
CA PRO A 32 -5.75 11.17 -4.46
C PRO A 32 -4.23 11.19 -4.30
N ILE A 33 -3.57 10.10 -4.69
CA ILE A 33 -2.10 9.96 -4.69
C ILE A 33 -1.66 9.53 -6.09
N TRP A 34 -0.84 10.36 -6.73
CA TRP A 34 -0.24 10.01 -8.02
C TRP A 34 0.84 8.96 -7.82
N ILE A 35 0.77 7.90 -8.61
CA ILE A 35 1.71 6.77 -8.58
C ILE A 35 2.18 6.43 -9.99
N GLY A 36 3.28 5.69 -10.10
CA GLY A 36 3.76 5.20 -11.38
C GLY A 36 2.96 3.98 -11.87
N PRO A 37 3.22 3.55 -13.12
CA PRO A 37 2.54 2.41 -13.72
C PRO A 37 2.83 1.09 -12.99
N CYS A 38 4.09 0.87 -12.59
CA CYS A 38 4.48 -0.36 -11.90
C CYS A 38 3.79 -0.51 -10.54
N GLU A 39 3.69 0.59 -9.78
CA GLU A 39 2.99 0.60 -8.50
C GLU A 39 1.49 0.38 -8.69
N ALA A 40 0.89 1.03 -9.70
CA ALA A 40 -0.52 0.87 -10.01
C ALA A 40 -0.87 -0.58 -10.37
N ASP A 41 -0.05 -1.23 -11.20
CA ASP A 41 -0.25 -2.61 -11.59
C ASP A 41 -0.14 -3.55 -10.38
N ALA A 42 0.87 -3.34 -9.52
CA ALA A 42 1.05 -4.14 -8.31
C ALA A 42 -0.14 -4.04 -7.34
N ILE A 43 -0.67 -2.82 -7.14
CA ILE A 43 -1.85 -2.62 -6.29
C ILE A 43 -3.10 -3.24 -6.95
N THR A 44 -3.23 -3.15 -8.27
CA THR A 44 -4.39 -3.68 -9.00
C THR A 44 -4.47 -5.20 -8.89
N VAL A 45 -3.34 -5.91 -8.96
CA VAL A 45 -3.27 -7.37 -8.79
C VAL A 45 -3.89 -7.78 -7.44
N GLU A 46 -3.52 -7.08 -6.37
CA GLU A 46 -4.03 -7.36 -5.02
C GLU A 46 -5.51 -6.98 -4.87
N LEU A 47 -5.94 -5.80 -5.37
CA LEU A 47 -7.34 -5.37 -5.31
C LEU A 47 -8.30 -6.30 -6.08
N GLN A 48 -7.78 -6.96 -7.11
CA GLN A 48 -8.54 -7.92 -7.92
C GLN A 48 -8.44 -9.36 -7.39
N ASP A 49 -7.75 -9.57 -6.26
CA ASP A 49 -7.51 -10.87 -5.65
C ASP A 49 -6.96 -11.89 -6.67
N MET A 50 -6.03 -11.43 -7.50
CA MET A 50 -5.47 -12.22 -8.60
C MET A 50 -4.36 -13.14 -8.09
N GLU A 51 -4.55 -14.45 -8.26
CA GLU A 51 -3.48 -15.41 -7.99
C GLU A 51 -2.35 -15.30 -9.03
N MET A 52 -1.14 -15.00 -8.55
CA MET A 52 0.05 -14.93 -9.38
C MET A 52 0.84 -16.24 -9.35
N ALA A 53 1.30 -16.70 -10.52
CA ALA A 53 2.04 -17.97 -10.64
C ALA A 53 3.38 -18.00 -9.89
N ARG A 54 3.88 -16.84 -9.45
CA ARG A 54 5.09 -16.71 -8.66
C ARG A 54 4.97 -15.52 -7.70
N PRO A 55 5.67 -15.53 -6.57
CA PRO A 55 5.70 -14.39 -5.65
C PRO A 55 6.19 -13.11 -6.33
N LEU A 56 5.49 -12.01 -6.10
CA LEU A 56 5.85 -10.67 -6.52
C LEU A 56 6.76 -9.99 -5.48
N THR A 57 7.25 -8.80 -5.82
CA THR A 57 8.16 -8.03 -4.95
C THR A 57 7.56 -7.77 -3.57
N HIS A 58 6.26 -7.42 -3.50
CA HIS A 58 5.57 -7.13 -2.25
C HIS A 58 5.38 -8.39 -1.39
N ASP A 59 5.08 -9.54 -2.01
CA ASP A 59 4.98 -10.83 -1.31
C ASP A 59 6.31 -11.22 -0.67
N ILE A 60 7.40 -11.06 -1.42
CA ILE A 60 8.75 -11.37 -0.94
C ILE A 60 9.14 -10.41 0.20
N LEU A 61 8.80 -9.11 0.09
CA LEU A 61 9.06 -8.12 1.13
C LEU A 61 8.30 -8.47 2.42
N ALA A 62 7.01 -8.74 2.33
CA ALA A 62 6.19 -9.12 3.47
C ALA A 62 6.72 -10.39 4.13
N LYS A 63 7.03 -11.41 3.33
CA LYS A 63 7.63 -12.66 3.82
C LYS A 63 8.97 -12.44 4.51
N THR A 64 9.83 -11.59 3.95
CA THR A 64 11.14 -11.27 4.55
C THR A 64 10.97 -10.60 5.92
N ILE A 65 10.01 -9.69 6.06
CA ILE A 65 9.70 -9.04 7.34
C ILE A 65 9.23 -10.09 8.37
N THR A 66 8.31 -10.96 7.97
CA THR A 66 7.80 -12.05 8.83
C THR A 66 8.91 -13.02 9.24
N ASP A 67 9.75 -13.45 8.32
CA ASP A 67 10.84 -14.40 8.57
C ASP A 67 11.92 -13.80 9.51
N LEU A 68 12.06 -12.47 9.53
CA LEU A 68 12.91 -11.74 10.48
C LEU A 68 12.23 -11.48 11.85
N GLY A 69 11.02 -12.01 12.06
CA GLY A 69 10.27 -11.85 13.30
C GLY A 69 9.58 -10.50 13.44
N GLY A 70 9.27 -9.82 12.33
CA GLY A 70 8.43 -8.64 12.31
C GLY A 70 7.00 -8.96 11.87
N GLU A 71 6.03 -8.16 12.28
CA GLU A 71 4.68 -8.16 11.74
C GLU A 71 4.33 -6.74 11.29
N ILE A 72 3.83 -6.60 10.05
CA ILE A 72 3.36 -5.31 9.53
C ILE A 72 2.02 -5.01 10.18
N SER A 73 1.95 -3.92 10.95
CA SER A 73 0.74 -3.52 11.66
C SER A 73 -0.15 -2.61 10.80
N HIS A 74 0.44 -1.58 10.20
CA HIS A 74 -0.27 -0.63 9.33
C HIS A 74 0.71 0.35 8.68
N VAL A 75 0.27 1.03 7.61
CA VAL A 75 1.05 2.07 6.91
C VAL A 75 0.47 3.45 7.23
N ILE A 76 1.34 4.41 7.55
CA ILE A 76 0.95 5.79 7.87
C ILE A 76 1.51 6.72 6.80
N ILE A 77 0.63 7.42 6.07
CA ILE A 77 1.02 8.56 5.25
C ILE A 77 1.13 9.77 6.18
N LYS A 78 2.37 10.24 6.41
CA LYS A 78 2.67 11.19 7.48
C LYS A 78 2.78 12.63 6.99
N ASP A 79 3.54 12.85 5.92
CA ASP A 79 3.90 14.18 5.44
C ASP A 79 3.68 14.32 3.92
N LEU A 80 3.44 15.55 3.47
CA LEU A 80 3.46 15.95 2.07
C LEU A 80 4.48 17.09 1.92
N ARG A 81 5.51 16.91 1.07
CA ARG A 81 6.55 17.92 0.83
C ARG A 81 6.85 17.96 -0.65
N ASN A 82 6.77 19.15 -1.26
CA ASN A 82 7.01 19.35 -2.69
C ASN A 82 6.23 18.35 -3.57
N ASP A 83 4.92 18.21 -3.29
CA ASP A 83 4.01 17.29 -3.99
C ASP A 83 4.35 15.79 -3.86
N VAL A 84 5.22 15.41 -2.92
CA VAL A 84 5.58 14.02 -2.62
C VAL A 84 5.05 13.61 -1.25
N PHE A 85 4.27 12.53 -1.22
CA PHE A 85 3.80 11.90 0.03
C PHE A 85 4.91 11.03 0.63
N TYR A 86 5.10 11.14 1.94
CA TYR A 86 6.02 10.32 2.71
C TYR A 86 5.22 9.41 3.64
N ALA A 87 5.43 8.10 3.50
CA ALA A 87 4.76 7.07 4.27
C ALA A 87 5.75 6.24 5.11
N HIS A 88 5.26 5.71 6.21
CA HIS A 88 5.99 4.85 7.14
C HIS A 88 5.27 3.51 7.26
N ILE A 89 5.99 2.41 7.10
CA ILE A 89 5.49 1.07 7.42
C ILE A 89 5.74 0.84 8.91
N MET A 90 4.67 0.74 9.69
CA MET A 90 4.78 0.44 11.12
C MET A 90 4.78 -1.07 11.31
N MET A 91 5.79 -1.55 12.04
CA MET A 91 5.97 -2.97 12.32
C MET A 91 6.06 -3.19 13.82
N ILE A 92 5.53 -4.32 14.29
CA ILE A 92 5.74 -4.82 15.64
C ILE A 92 6.70 -5.99 15.61
N LYS A 93 7.50 -6.15 16.66
CA LYS A 93 8.39 -7.31 16.79
C LYS A 93 7.59 -8.47 17.38
N MET A 94 7.60 -9.59 16.69
CA MET A 94 7.08 -10.85 17.22
C MET A 94 8.09 -11.39 18.23
N GLU A 95 7.67 -11.51 19.49
CA GLU A 95 8.45 -12.24 20.49
C GLU A 95 8.41 -13.73 20.14
N HIS A 96 9.50 -14.22 19.55
CA HIS A 96 9.76 -15.66 19.48
C HIS A 96 10.03 -16.13 20.90
N ASN A 97 9.01 -16.69 21.56
CA ASN A 97 9.17 -17.38 22.83
C ASN A 97 9.96 -18.67 22.57
N SER A 98 11.28 -18.58 22.62
CA SER A 98 12.21 -19.70 22.51
C SER A 98 11.86 -20.73 23.59
N ARG A 99 11.30 -21.87 23.18
CA ARG A 99 11.31 -23.09 23.98
C ARG A 99 12.55 -23.90 23.65
#